data_AF-A0A967AB25-F1
#
_entry.id   AF-A0A967AB25-F1
#
_cell.length_a   1.000
_cell.length_b   1.000
_cell.length_c   1.000
_cell.angle_alpha   90.00
_cell.angle_beta   90.00
_cell.angle_gamma   90.00
#
_symmetry.space_group_name_H-M   'P 1'
#
loop_
_entity.id
_entity.type
_entity.pdbx_description
1 polymer ?
#
loop_
_entity_poly.entity_id
_entity_poly.type
_entity_poly.pdbx_seq_one_letter_code
_entity_poly.pdbx_strand_id
1 'polypeptide(L)' 'FSEEQLGFTEFDLTSKIDEITGGNLDYEIEFFTTQADAEDLTIENGLESPYTNESPFNQTLFVRATDVNNGCVSFTE' A
#
# COMPACT_ATOMS: atom_id res chain seq x y z
N PHE A 1 4.27 1.35 28.48
CA PHE A 1 5.02 0.96 27.29
C PHE A 1 4.25 1.51 26.10
N SER A 2 4.88 2.32 25.25
CA SER A 2 4.25 2.84 24.02
C SER A 2 4.29 1.77 22.93
N GLU A 3 3.34 1.82 22.00
CA GLU A 3 3.23 0.88 20.87
C GLU A 3 4.47 0.94 19.97
N GLU A 4 5.11 2.11 19.87
CA GLU A 4 6.38 2.31 19.17
C GLU A 4 7.53 1.46 19.73
N GLN A 5 7.55 1.23 21.04
CA GLN A 5 8.57 0.38 21.67
C GLN A 5 8.34 -1.12 21.43
N LEU A 6 7.13 -1.48 20.97
CA LEU A 6 6.76 -2.82 20.54
C LEU A 6 7.01 -3.04 19.04
N GLY A 7 7.49 -2.02 18.32
CA GLY A 7 7.77 -2.09 16.89
C GLY A 7 6.55 -1.83 16.00
N PHE A 8 5.49 -1.22 16.54
CA PHE A 8 4.31 -0.78 15.81
C PHE A 8 4.36 0.72 15.55
N THR A 9 4.12 1.10 14.30
CA THR A 9 4.18 2.46 13.79
C THR A 9 3.02 2.67 12.83
N GLU A 10 2.39 3.84 12.91
CA GLU A 10 1.39 4.29 11.95
C GLU A 10 2.07 4.93 10.73
N PHE A 11 1.63 4.54 9.54
CA PHE A 11 2.12 5.02 8.26
C PHE A 11 0.99 5.67 7.48
N ASP A 12 1.21 6.90 7.03
CA ASP A 12 0.32 7.55 6.07
C ASP A 12 0.61 7.01 4.67
N LEU A 13 -0.20 6.04 4.24
CA LEU A 13 -0.11 5.45 2.91
C LEU A 13 -0.54 6.45 1.84
N THR A 14 -1.48 7.35 2.11
CA THR A 14 -1.92 8.38 1.15
C THR A 14 -0.78 9.29 0.76
N SER A 15 0.03 9.75 1.74
CA SER A 15 1.22 10.53 1.42
C SER A 15 2.24 9.74 0.58
N LYS A 16 2.27 8.41 0.71
CA LYS A 16 3.13 7.55 -0.12
C LYS A 16 2.57 7.38 -1.53
N ILE A 17 1.25 7.31 -1.69
CA ILE A 17 0.60 7.34 -3.01
C ILE A 17 1.01 8.60 -3.75
N ASP A 18 0.87 9.78 -3.13
CA ASP A 18 1.24 11.06 -3.75
C ASP A 18 2.73 11.12 -4.12
N GLU A 19 3.60 10.53 -3.30
CA GLU A 19 5.04 10.42 -3.59
C GLU A 19 5.33 9.50 -4.78
N ILE A 20 4.62 8.37 -4.89
CA ILE A 20 4.79 7.37 -5.95
C ILE A 20 4.24 7.89 -7.29
N THR A 21 3.05 8.48 -7.29
CA THR A 21 2.39 8.98 -8.51
C THR A 21 2.84 10.38 -8.90
N GLY A 22 3.51 11.10 -8.00
CA GLY A 22 3.77 12.52 -8.15
C GLY A 22 2.48 13.36 -8.13
N GLY A 23 1.42 12.85 -7.48
CA GLY A 23 0.07 13.44 -7.49
C GLY A 23 -0.71 13.19 -8.77
N ASN A 24 -0.29 12.23 -9.60
CA ASN A 24 -1.03 11.86 -10.79
C ASN A 24 -2.21 10.93 -10.45
N LEU A 25 -3.43 11.42 -10.68
CA LEU A 25 -4.69 10.69 -10.48
C LEU A 25 -4.97 9.64 -11.57
N ASP A 26 -4.15 9.59 -12.61
CA ASP A 26 -4.18 8.54 -13.64
C ASP A 26 -3.69 7.18 -13.11
N TYR A 27 -3.10 7.16 -11.91
CA TYR A 27 -2.65 5.95 -11.24
C TYR A 27 -3.40 5.75 -9.94
N GLU A 28 -4.08 4.62 -9.84
CA GLU A 28 -4.64 4.09 -8.61
C GLU A 28 -3.60 3.22 -7.93
N ILE A 29 -3.17 3.63 -6.74
CA ILE A 29 -2.16 2.93 -5.94
C ILE A 29 -2.83 2.30 -4.73
N GLU A 30 -2.67 1.00 -4.58
CA GLU A 30 -3.20 0.23 -3.48
C GLU A 30 -2.08 -0.56 -2.80
N PHE A 31 -2.16 -0.71 -1.49
CA PHE A 31 -1.19 -1.46 -0.69
C PHE A 31 -1.81 -2.75 -0.16
N PHE A 32 -1.00 -3.79 0.01
CA PHE A 32 -1.41 -5.10 0.47
C PHE A 32 -0.34 -5.68 1.39
N THR A 33 -0.73 -6.59 2.30
CA THR A 33 0.22 -7.28 3.18
C THR A 33 0.84 -8.51 2.52
N THR A 34 0.26 -9.01 1.43
CA THR A 34 0.76 -10.16 0.68
C THR A 34 0.78 -9.92 -0.82
N GLN A 35 1.73 -10.56 -1.51
CA GLN A 35 1.83 -10.50 -2.97
C GLN A 35 0.60 -11.09 -3.65
N ALA A 36 0.05 -12.19 -3.09
CA ALA A 36 -1.12 -12.85 -3.65
C ALA A 36 -2.35 -11.92 -3.66
N ASP A 37 -2.54 -11.13 -2.60
CA ASP A 37 -3.65 -10.16 -2.53
C ASP A 37 -3.43 -9.00 -3.53
N ALA A 38 -2.19 -8.54 -3.69
CA ALA A 38 -1.88 -7.53 -4.70
C ALA A 38 -2.19 -8.05 -6.12
N GLU A 39 -1.78 -9.29 -6.44
CA GLU A 39 -2.02 -9.92 -7.74
C GLU A 39 -3.49 -10.31 -7.98
N ASP A 40 -4.30 -10.42 -6.91
CA ASP A 40 -5.73 -10.71 -7.01
C ASP A 40 -6.53 -9.44 -7.39
N LEU A 41 -6.81 -9.32 -8.69
CA LEU A 41 -7.61 -8.23 -9.25
C LEU A 41 -9.08 -8.25 -8.82
N THR A 42 -9.54 -9.26 -8.07
CA THR A 42 -10.89 -9.24 -7.46
C THR A 42 -10.94 -8.45 -6.16
N ILE A 43 -9.78 -8.20 -5.54
CA ILE A 43 -9.67 -7.33 -4.37
C ILE A 43 -9.51 -5.90 -4.87
N GLU A 44 -10.57 -5.09 -4.81
CA GLU A 44 -10.57 -3.70 -5.31
C GLU A 44 -10.24 -2.65 -4.25
N ASN A 45 -10.06 -3.05 -2.99
CA ASN A 45 -9.68 -2.13 -1.92
C ASN A 45 -8.54 -2.76 -1.12
N GLY A 46 -7.35 -2.21 -1.30
CA GLY A 46 -6.19 -2.52 -0.47
C GLY A 46 -6.29 -1.97 0.95
N LEU A 47 -5.13 -1.78 1.58
CA LEU A 47 -4.99 -1.22 2.92
C LEU A 47 -5.41 0.24 2.95
N GLU A 48 -6.19 0.61 3.98
CA GLU A 48 -6.62 1.97 4.22
C GLU A 48 -5.52 2.81 4.89
N SER A 49 -5.42 4.09 4.53
CA SER A 49 -4.57 5.06 5.23
C SER A 49 -5.36 5.75 6.34
N PRO A 50 -4.77 6.00 7.53
CA PRO A 50 -3.43 5.55 7.93
C PRO A 50 -3.39 4.06 8.29
N TYR A 51 -2.27 3.41 8.01
CA TYR A 51 -2.06 1.98 8.25
C TYR A 51 -1.04 1.76 9.37
N THR A 52 -1.38 0.93 10.35
CA THR A 52 -0.42 0.45 11.35
C THR A 52 0.06 -0.94 10.96
N ASN A 53 1.37 -1.17 10.98
CA ASN A 53 1.92 -2.49 10.70
C ASN A 53 1.36 -3.55 11.66
N GLU A 54 1.13 -4.75 11.16
CA GLU A 54 0.70 -5.91 11.95
C GLU A 54 1.89 -6.73 12.45
N SER A 55 3.04 -6.65 11.76
CA SER A 55 4.28 -7.31 12.16
C SER A 55 5.26 -6.31 12.76
N PRO A 56 5.71 -6.51 14.01
CA PRO A 56 6.59 -5.55 14.68
C PRO A 56 7.97 -5.50 14.03
N PHE A 57 8.60 -4.32 14.07
CA PHE A 57 9.96 -4.02 13.58
C PHE A 57 10.16 -4.05 12.05
N ASN A 58 9.55 -4.99 11.35
CA ASN A 58 9.67 -5.09 9.90
C ASN A 58 8.43 -5.76 9.30
N GLN A 59 7.81 -5.08 8.32
CA GLN A 59 6.74 -5.61 7.49
C GLN A 59 6.95 -5.11 6.07
N THR A 60 6.94 -6.04 5.11
CA THR A 60 6.89 -5.72 3.69
C THR A 60 5.43 -5.49 3.29
N LEU A 61 5.18 -4.44 2.52
CA LEU A 61 3.89 -4.20 1.89
C LEU A 61 4.07 -4.31 0.38
N PHE A 62 3.09 -4.91 -0.28
CA PHE A 62 3.04 -5.03 -1.72
C PHE A 62 2.16 -3.92 -2.28
N VAL A 63 2.63 -3.28 -3.32
CA VAL A 63 1.94 -2.17 -3.98
C VAL A 63 1.43 -2.64 -5.33
N ARG A 64 0.14 -2.43 -5.57
CA ARG A 64 -0.45 -2.52 -6.90
C ARG A 64 -0.64 -1.10 -7.43
N ALA A 65 -0.03 -0.81 -8.56
CA ALA A 65 -0.25 0.40 -9.33
C ALA A 65 -1.09 0.08 -10.56
N THR A 66 -2.32 0.59 -10.60
CA THR A 66 -3.27 0.42 -11.71
C THR A 66 -3.37 1.73 -12.46
N ASP A 67 -3.03 1.72 -13.75
CA ASP A 67 -3.26 2.87 -14.64
C ASP A 67 -4.73 2.88 -15.08
N VAL A 68 -5.48 3.91 -14.68
CA VAL A 68 -6.93 3.98 -14.94
C VAL A 68 -7.25 4.28 -16.42
N ASN A 69 -6.27 4.73 -17.22
CA ASN A 69 -6.50 5.05 -18.63
C ASN A 69 -6.46 3.81 -19.53
N ASN A 70 -5.62 2.83 -19.19
CA ASN A 70 -5.38 1.65 -20.02
C ASN A 70 -5.59 0.32 -19.27
N GLY A 71 -5.83 0.36 -17.95
CA GLY A 71 -6.05 -0.81 -17.10
C GLY A 71 -4.80 -1.64 -16.87
N CYS A 72 -3.60 -1.12 -17.17
CA CYS A 72 -2.36 -1.83 -16.89
C CYS A 72 -2.08 -1.82 -15.39
N VAL A 73 -1.77 -3.00 -14.84
CA VAL A 73 -1.37 -3.17 -13.45
C VAL A 73 0.12 -3.46 -13.35
N SER A 74 0.77 -2.88 -12.35
CA SER A 74 2.16 -3.14 -12.00
C SER A 74 2.26 -3.44 -10.50
N PHE A 75 3.17 -4.33 -10.14
CA PHE A 75 3.35 -4.80 -8.77
C PHE A 75 4.78 -4.51 -8.31
N THR A 76 4.95 -4.01 -7.09
CA THR A 76 6.24 -3.80 -6.43
C THR A 76 6.13 -4.07 -4.93
N GLU A 77 7.25 -4.27 -4.23
CA GLU A 77 7.35 -4.51 -2.78
C GLU A 77 8.30 -3.51 -2.10
#